data_AF-A0A069D286-F1
#
_entry.id   AF-A0A069D286-F1
#
_cell.length_a   1.000
_cell.length_b   1.000
_cell.length_c   1.000
_cell.angle_alpha   90.00
_cell.angle_beta   90.00
_cell.angle_gamma   90.00
#
_symmetry.space_group_name_H-M   'P 1'
#
loop_
_entity.id
_entity.type
_entity.pdbx_description
1 polymer ?
#
loop_
_entity_poly.entity_id
_entity_poly.type
_entity_poly.pdbx_seq_one_letter_code
_entity_poly.pdbx_strand_id
1 'polypeptide(L)' 'MDRHDSIGQGYIGNAFFERLMKDTRFDNLPIILETPDETLWAKEIAWLRAISQG' A
#
# COMPACT_ATOMS: atom_id res chain seq x y z
N MET A 1 -7.04 -14.39 15.08
CA MET A 1 -7.98 -13.39 14.52
C MET A 1 -7.18 -12.57 13.54
N ASP A 2 -7.66 -12.40 12.31
CA ASP A 2 -6.98 -11.57 11.31
C ASP A 2 -7.32 -10.09 11.54
N ARG A 3 -6.31 -9.22 11.43
CA ARG A 3 -6.38 -7.80 11.81
C ARG A 3 -5.57 -6.97 10.84
N HIS A 4 -6.28 -6.28 9.96
CA HIS A 4 -5.69 -5.29 9.06
C HIS A 4 -5.60 -3.93 9.76
N ASP A 5 -4.67 -3.11 9.28
CA ASP A 5 -4.46 -1.75 9.74
C ASP A 5 -4.20 -0.85 8.54
N SER A 6 -4.43 0.46 8.69
CA SER A 6 -4.12 1.41 7.62
C SER A 6 -2.61 1.45 7.34
N ILE A 7 -2.22 1.83 6.13
CA ILE A 7 -0.82 1.84 5.72
C ILE A 7 0.01 2.70 6.69
N GLY A 8 1.06 2.12 7.25
CA GLY A 8 1.96 2.77 8.19
C GLY A 8 1.45 2.89 9.63
N GLN A 9 0.22 2.42 9.93
CA GLN A 9 -0.31 2.38 11.30
C GLN A 9 -0.10 1.01 11.97
N GLY A 10 0.09 -0.05 11.18
CA GLY A 10 0.43 -1.39 11.67
C GLY A 10 1.93 -1.67 11.76
N TYR A 11 2.29 -2.93 12.05
CA TYR A 11 3.68 -3.35 12.31
C TYR A 11 4.55 -3.60 11.07
N ILE A 12 3.96 -3.70 9.88
CA ILE A 12 4.69 -3.92 8.61
C ILE A 12 5.52 -2.68 8.25
N GLY A 13 4.98 -1.48 8.53
CA GLY A 13 5.61 -0.20 8.21
C GLY A 13 5.68 0.13 6.71
N ASN A 14 6.10 1.36 6.39
CA ASN A 14 6.07 1.89 5.02
C ASN A 14 7.11 1.27 4.08
N ALA A 15 8.26 0.85 4.61
CA ALA A 15 9.38 0.34 3.81
C ALA A 15 9.01 -0.91 2.98
N PHE A 16 8.09 -1.74 3.47
CA PHE A 16 7.56 -2.87 2.71
C PHE A 16 6.83 -2.41 1.45
N PHE A 17 5.93 -1.43 1.58
CA PHE A 17 5.15 -0.91 0.45
C PHE A 17 6.03 -0.17 -0.55
N GLU A 18 7.04 0.57 -0.09
CA GLU A 18 8.04 1.17 -0.98
C GLU A 18 8.79 0.13 -1.81
N ARG A 19 9.15 -1.01 -1.21
CA ARG A 19 9.78 -2.12 -1.93
C ARG A 19 8.80 -2.79 -2.89
N LEU A 20 7.56 -3.06 -2.44
CA LEU A 20 6.53 -3.70 -3.26
C LEU A 20 6.21 -2.88 -4.51
N MET A 21 6.00 -1.56 -4.36
CA MET A 21 5.60 -0.68 -5.45
C MET A 21 6.71 -0.41 -6.48
N LYS A 22 7.96 -0.78 -6.18
CA LYS A 22 9.12 -0.66 -7.07
C LYS A 22 9.56 -2.00 -7.68
N ASP A 23 8.87 -3.09 -7.35
CA ASP A 23 9.23 -4.42 -7.80
C ASP A 23 8.49 -4.76 -9.10
N THR A 24 9.22 -4.80 -10.21
CA THR A 24 8.68 -4.97 -11.57
C THR A 24 7.94 -6.29 -11.79
N ARG A 25 8.09 -7.26 -10.88
CA ARG A 25 7.32 -8.53 -10.94
C ARG A 25 5.83 -8.31 -10.69
N PHE A 26 5.45 -7.16 -10.11
CA PHE A 26 4.05 -6.80 -9.85
C PHE A 26 3.48 -5.81 -10.88
N ASP A 27 4.25 -5.45 -11.91
CA ASP A 27 3.76 -4.58 -12.98
C ASP A 27 2.59 -5.24 -13.72
N ASN A 28 1.60 -4.42 -14.09
CA ASN A 28 0.36 -4.84 -14.76
C ASN A 28 -0.52 -5.83 -13.96
N LEU A 29 -0.27 -6.00 -12.65
CA LEU A 29 -1.15 -6.76 -11.76
C LEU A 29 -2.05 -5.81 -10.94
N PRO A 30 -3.29 -6.21 -10.63
CA PRO A 30 -4.12 -5.48 -9.68
C PRO A 30 -3.54 -5.60 -8.26
N ILE A 31 -3.32 -4.45 -7.60
CA ILE A 31 -2.99 -4.36 -6.18
C ILE A 31 -4.22 -3.76 -5.47
N ILE A 32 -4.83 -4.53 -4.58
CA ILE A 32 -6.09 -4.18 -3.89
C ILE A 32 -5.79 -3.83 -2.43
N LEU A 33 -6.31 -2.70 -1.96
CA LEU A 33 -6.28 -2.34 -0.55
C LEU A 33 -7.50 -2.91 0.17
N GLU A 34 -7.23 -3.62 1.27
CA GLU A 34 -8.23 -4.11 2.23
C GLU A 34 -7.98 -3.50 3.61
N THR A 35 -7.46 -2.26 3.65
CA THR A 35 -7.26 -1.49 4.88
C THR A 35 -8.63 -1.09 5.46
N PRO A 36 -8.77 -1.04 6.80
CA PRO A 36 -10.09 -0.94 7.44
C PRO A 36 -10.73 0.46 7.39
N ASP A 37 -9.94 1.51 7.15
CA ASP A 37 -10.43 2.90 7.09
C ASP A 37 -10.55 3.38 5.64
N GLU A 38 -11.73 3.21 5.05
CA GLU A 38 -12.01 3.59 3.67
C GLU A 38 -11.86 5.09 3.41
N THR A 39 -11.96 5.92 4.45
CA THR A 39 -11.79 7.37 4.31
C THR A 39 -10.35 7.75 3.95
N LEU A 40 -9.39 6.85 4.20
CA LEU A 40 -7.98 7.05 3.89
C LEU A 40 -7.59 6.51 2.50
N TRP A 41 -8.43 5.71 1.83
CA TRP A 41 -8.06 5.04 0.59
C TRP A 41 -7.54 5.99 -0.49
N ALA A 42 -8.19 7.14 -0.69
CA ALA A 42 -7.74 8.11 -1.69
C ALA A 42 -6.30 8.60 -1.42
N LYS A 43 -5.96 8.80 -0.13
CA LYS A 43 -4.62 9.21 0.32
C LYS A 43 -3.61 8.08 0.19
N GLU A 44 -3.99 6.86 0.61
CA GLU A 44 -3.13 5.67 0.52
C GLU A 44 -2.80 5.30 -0.92
N ILE A 45 -3.80 5.30 -1.81
CA ILE A 45 -3.62 5.05 -3.25
C ILE A 45 -2.72 6.11 -3.89
N ALA A 46 -2.94 7.39 -3.56
CA ALA A 46 -2.10 8.48 -4.06
C ALA A 46 -0.64 8.32 -3.62
N TRP A 47 -0.41 7.93 -2.36
CA TRP A 47 0.92 7.66 -1.84
C TRP A 47 1.60 6.47 -2.54
N LEU A 48 0.90 5.34 -2.70
CA LEU A 48 1.41 4.17 -3.42
C LEU A 48 1.79 4.49 -4.87
N ARG A 49 0.98 5.30 -5.57
CA ARG A 49 1.29 5.76 -6.93
C ARG A 49 2.51 6.69 -6.96
N ALA A 50 2.64 7.58 -5.98
CA ALA A 50 3.79 8.49 -5.92
C ALA A 50 5.11 7.74 -5.72
N ILE A 51 5.14 6.71 -4.87
CA ILE A 51 6.36 5.92 -4.62
C ILE A 51 6.68 4.91 -5.73
N SER A 52 5.72 4.60 -6.60
CA SER A 52 5.89 3.75 -7.80
C SER A 52 6.58 4.49 -8.95
N GLN A 53 6.54 5.83 -8.98
CA GLN A 53 7.07 6.66 -10.06
C GLN A 53 8.52 7.15 -9.82
N GLY A 54 9.33 6.36 -9.11
CA GLY A 54 10.72 6.70 -8.76
C GLY A 54 11.73 5.68 -9.25
#